data_AF-A0A3M1QMT6-F1
#
_entry.id   AF-A0A3M1QMT6-F1
#
_cell.length_a   1.000
_cell.length_b   1.000
_cell.length_c   1.000
_cell.angle_alpha   90.00
_cell.angle_beta   90.00
_cell.angle_gamma   90.00
#
_symmetry.space_group_name_H-M   'P 1'
#
loop_
_entity.id
_entity.type
_entity.pdbx_description
1 polymer ?
#
loop_
_entity_poly.entity_id
_entity_poly.type
_entity_poly.pdbx_seq_one_letter_code
_entity_poly.pdbx_strand_id
1 'polypeptide(L)'
;MLRVVLAALIALSVPVLIGAGCGITPPAVDLTEEEQTLFDELEPGAEAASAGALAFEDLVASGDVDPVGKLIASLRQRDDVASATTSIDESTVIVEMTNGETISVFTDAKDRAEWAAAPAKALRFDAPRITGPINRAAGDRKVEVRMADVDDFIICDETSFPQSSKACIVLGFRSSFGQDVSKIRTPLERAGYDVQTLNLAGFSDAQTLLRTLSDCGVLYISTHGGVGAHNGSSANLLATEIEIPSGDPAAFATQVQQAAQTFGADEVKNLFSITAANGRSYWALTPEFFSRAAYKGTMVYIDACQSDTAVASGGQQLRDAFLDNGAGAFIGWSDSISTKFSNPATEKIVDGLAPADFGVENIVITTTPSNPSARESYLPTVQVQPPAA
;
A
#
# COMPACT_ATOMS: atom_id res chain seq x y z
N MET A 1 -38.89 11.10 -43.19
CA MET A 1 -37.80 10.49 -42.38
C MET A 1 -36.95 11.61 -41.79
N LEU A 2 -37.35 12.13 -40.64
CA LEU A 2 -36.53 12.96 -39.75
C LEU A 2 -37.31 13.09 -38.44
N ARG A 3 -36.84 12.46 -37.36
CA ARG A 3 -37.40 12.63 -36.02
C ARG A 3 -36.41 13.48 -35.23
N VAL A 4 -36.76 14.74 -35.05
CA VAL A 4 -36.14 15.64 -34.07
C VAL A 4 -36.74 15.29 -32.71
N VAL A 5 -35.91 14.79 -31.79
CA VAL A 5 -36.29 14.59 -30.39
C VAL A 5 -35.77 15.79 -29.60
N LEU A 6 -36.70 16.63 -29.18
CA LEU A 6 -36.51 17.75 -28.29
C LEU A 6 -36.50 17.20 -26.85
N ALA A 7 -35.33 17.13 -26.21
CA ALA A 7 -35.23 16.79 -24.79
C ALA A 7 -35.39 18.09 -23.97
N ALA A 8 -36.47 18.15 -23.19
CA ALA A 8 -36.75 19.26 -22.28
C ALA A 8 -35.83 19.17 -21.05
N LEU A 9 -35.01 20.20 -20.83
CA LEU A 9 -34.35 20.46 -19.55
C LEU A 9 -35.42 20.94 -18.56
N ILE A 10 -35.71 20.15 -17.54
CA ILE A 10 -36.42 20.59 -16.34
C ILE A 10 -35.35 21.02 -15.34
N ALA A 11 -35.12 22.33 -15.25
CA ALA A 11 -34.34 22.93 -14.17
C ALA A 11 -35.21 22.98 -12.90
N LEU A 12 -35.05 21.99 -12.02
CA LEU A 12 -35.55 22.06 -10.65
C LEU A 12 -34.59 22.92 -9.82
N SER A 13 -34.90 24.20 -9.69
CA SER A 13 -34.28 25.09 -8.73
C SER A 13 -34.66 24.67 -7.32
N VAL A 14 -33.76 23.96 -6.63
CA VAL A 14 -33.88 23.70 -5.19
C VAL A 14 -33.53 25.01 -4.47
N PRO A 15 -34.42 25.59 -3.65
CA PRO A 15 -34.08 26.74 -2.83
C PRO A 15 -33.06 26.31 -1.78
N VAL A 16 -31.85 26.87 -1.85
CA VAL A 16 -30.87 26.80 -0.77
C VAL A 16 -31.43 27.62 0.40
N LEU A 17 -32.07 26.94 1.34
CA LEU A 17 -32.37 27.49 2.64
C LEU A 17 -31.04 27.63 3.39
N ILE A 18 -30.48 28.85 3.36
CA ILE A 18 -29.46 29.28 4.31
C ILE A 18 -30.16 29.42 5.66
N GLY A 19 -30.33 28.30 6.35
CA GLY A 19 -30.75 28.29 7.73
C GLY A 19 -29.62 28.88 8.56
N ALA A 20 -29.88 30.02 9.19
CA ALA A 20 -29.10 30.50 10.33
C ALA A 20 -29.27 29.50 11.48
N GLY A 21 -28.56 28.37 11.40
CA GLY A 21 -28.47 27.41 12.48
C GLY A 21 -27.77 28.10 13.63
N CYS A 22 -28.41 28.15 14.80
CA CYS A 22 -27.74 28.48 16.05
C CYS A 22 -26.53 27.56 16.18
N GLY A 23 -25.34 28.10 15.91
CA GLY A 23 -24.08 27.36 15.96
C GLY A 23 -23.87 26.89 17.39
N ILE A 24 -24.18 25.62 17.65
CA ILE A 24 -23.65 24.93 18.80
C ILE A 24 -22.18 24.76 18.48
N THR A 25 -21.33 25.66 18.97
CA THR A 25 -19.90 25.47 18.95
C THR A 25 -19.64 24.15 19.67
N PRO A 26 -19.07 23.12 19.00
CA PRO A 26 -18.70 21.91 19.71
C PRO A 26 -17.80 22.30 20.89
N PRO A 27 -17.94 21.63 22.05
CA PRO A 27 -17.08 21.93 23.19
C PRO A 27 -15.61 21.80 22.76
N ALA A 28 -14.77 22.74 23.19
CA ALA A 28 -13.34 22.67 22.94
C ALA A 28 -12.81 21.32 23.45
N VAL A 29 -11.99 20.65 22.62
CA VAL A 29 -11.28 19.44 23.03
C VAL A 29 -10.23 19.85 24.05
N ASP A 30 -10.24 19.22 25.22
CA ASP A 30 -9.24 19.45 26.26
C ASP A 30 -8.02 18.58 25.94
N LEU A 31 -6.95 19.21 25.42
CA LEU A 31 -5.69 18.57 25.09
C LEU A 31 -4.74 18.63 26.29
N THR A 32 -3.99 17.56 26.53
CA THR A 32 -2.83 17.61 27.43
C THR A 32 -1.73 18.52 26.86
N GLU A 33 -0.75 18.92 27.68
CA GLU A 33 0.36 19.77 27.21
C GLU A 33 1.14 19.14 26.03
N GLU A 34 1.36 17.83 26.08
CA GLU A 34 2.03 17.09 25.00
C GLU A 34 1.16 17.03 23.73
N GLU A 35 -0.14 16.78 23.87
CA GLU A 35 -1.09 16.77 22.75
C GLU A 35 -1.25 18.16 22.11
N GLN A 36 -1.26 19.22 22.93
CA GLN A 36 -1.33 20.60 22.45
C GLN A 36 -0.07 20.98 21.69
N THR A 37 1.11 20.58 22.19
CA THR A 37 2.39 20.81 21.49
C THR A 37 2.38 20.11 20.13
N LEU A 38 1.95 18.85 20.09
CA LEU A 38 1.84 18.10 18.83
C LEU A 38 0.83 18.74 17.87
N PHE A 39 -0.30 19.23 18.38
CA PHE A 39 -1.29 19.95 17.58
C PHE A 39 -0.73 21.24 16.98
N ASP A 40 -0.09 22.09 17.80
CA ASP A 40 0.48 23.37 17.37
C ASP A 40 1.60 23.18 16.32
N GLU A 41 2.33 22.07 16.41
CA GLU A 41 3.36 21.71 15.43
C GLU A 41 2.77 21.25 14.08
N LEU A 42 1.68 20.46 14.11
CA LEU A 42 1.12 19.82 12.93
C LEU A 42 0.03 20.63 12.23
N GLU A 43 -0.71 21.49 12.94
CA GLU A 43 -1.85 22.25 12.39
C GLU A 43 -1.46 23.10 11.17
N PRO A 44 -0.37 23.90 11.19
CA PRO A 44 0.02 24.68 10.02
C PRO A 44 0.29 23.79 8.80
N GLY A 45 0.93 22.64 9.01
CA GLY A 45 1.17 21.64 7.97
C GLY A 45 -0.13 21.05 7.41
N ALA A 46 -1.08 20.69 8.27
CA ALA A 46 -2.39 20.19 7.88
C ALA A 46 -3.19 21.21 7.06
N GLU A 47 -3.15 22.48 7.43
CA GLU A 47 -3.79 23.58 6.68
C GLU A 47 -3.13 23.80 5.33
N ALA A 48 -1.80 23.85 5.28
CA ALA A 48 -1.04 24.03 4.05
C ALA A 48 -1.23 22.86 3.08
N ALA A 49 -1.28 21.61 3.60
CA ALA A 49 -1.53 20.42 2.79
C ALA A 49 -2.92 20.46 2.17
N SER A 50 -3.93 20.81 2.95
CA SER A 50 -5.32 20.90 2.48
C SER A 50 -5.50 22.00 1.44
N ALA A 51 -4.93 23.18 1.70
CA ALA A 51 -4.93 24.29 0.75
C ALA A 51 -4.17 23.95 -0.55
N GLY A 52 -3.02 23.28 -0.43
CA GLY A 52 -2.22 22.83 -1.57
C GLY A 52 -2.96 21.79 -2.41
N ALA A 53 -3.62 20.83 -1.77
CA ALA A 53 -4.43 19.81 -2.45
C ALA A 53 -5.55 20.46 -3.27
N LEU A 54 -6.35 21.34 -2.65
CA LEU A 54 -7.46 22.02 -3.31
C LEU A 54 -6.98 22.92 -4.45
N ALA A 55 -5.91 23.69 -4.21
CA ALA A 55 -5.34 24.55 -5.25
C ALA A 55 -4.83 23.74 -6.45
N PHE A 56 -4.21 22.59 -6.22
CA PHE A 56 -3.78 21.70 -7.29
C PHE A 56 -4.97 21.19 -8.11
N GLU A 57 -6.02 20.73 -7.44
CA GLU A 57 -7.25 20.27 -8.10
C GLU A 57 -7.91 21.36 -8.95
N ASP A 58 -7.99 22.58 -8.42
CA ASP A 58 -8.54 23.73 -9.14
C ASP A 58 -7.71 24.07 -10.39
N LEU A 59 -6.38 24.05 -10.28
CA LEU A 59 -5.48 24.27 -11.40
C LEU A 59 -5.65 23.20 -12.49
N VAL A 60 -5.69 21.92 -12.10
CA VAL A 60 -5.93 20.81 -13.03
C VAL A 60 -7.30 20.92 -13.70
N ALA A 61 -8.36 21.17 -12.93
CA ALA A 61 -9.72 21.32 -13.45
C ALA A 61 -9.86 22.53 -14.39
N SER A 62 -9.05 23.57 -14.20
CA SER A 62 -9.01 24.73 -15.10
C SER A 62 -8.26 24.48 -16.41
N GLY A 63 -7.61 23.32 -16.56
CA GLY A 63 -6.79 22.97 -17.72
C GLY A 63 -5.47 23.74 -17.77
N ASP A 64 -4.88 24.04 -16.60
CA ASP A 64 -3.61 24.75 -16.53
C ASP A 64 -2.49 23.98 -17.24
N VAL A 65 -1.60 24.69 -17.92
CA VAL A 65 -0.48 24.07 -18.64
C VAL A 65 0.68 23.71 -17.72
N ASP A 66 0.74 24.31 -16.53
CA ASP A 66 1.74 24.04 -15.50
C ASP A 66 1.10 24.16 -14.09
N PRO A 67 0.23 23.20 -13.71
CA PRO A 67 -0.42 23.22 -12.40
C PRO A 67 0.59 23.07 -11.25
N VAL A 68 1.68 22.32 -11.44
CA VAL A 68 2.69 22.07 -10.39
C VAL A 68 3.50 23.34 -10.11
N GLY A 69 4.01 24.01 -11.15
CA GLY A 69 4.74 25.26 -10.98
C GLY A 69 3.89 26.36 -10.34
N LYS A 70 2.61 26.45 -10.70
CA LYS A 70 1.67 27.40 -10.08
C LYS A 70 1.31 27.05 -8.65
N LEU A 71 1.15 25.77 -8.33
CA LEU A 71 0.96 25.32 -6.95
C LEU A 71 2.16 25.74 -6.09
N ILE A 72 3.39 25.47 -6.54
CA ILE A 72 4.62 25.88 -5.83
C ILE A 72 4.66 27.40 -5.63
N ALA A 73 4.35 28.17 -6.68
CA ALA A 73 4.33 29.63 -6.59
C ALA A 73 3.26 30.14 -5.62
N SER A 74 2.11 29.50 -5.53
CA SER A 74 1.03 29.81 -4.60
C SER A 74 1.43 29.50 -3.16
N LEU A 75 1.99 28.31 -2.91
CA LEU A 75 2.43 27.89 -1.56
C LEU A 75 3.53 28.80 -1.01
N ARG A 76 4.49 29.22 -1.84
CA ARG A 76 5.55 30.17 -1.46
C ARG A 76 5.07 31.58 -1.11
N GLN A 77 3.81 31.93 -1.41
CA GLN A 77 3.24 33.22 -1.02
C GLN A 77 2.65 33.20 0.39
N ARG A 78 2.57 32.03 1.04
CA ARG A 78 2.08 31.94 2.41
C ARG A 78 3.20 32.27 3.40
N ASP A 79 2.85 32.98 4.46
CA ASP A 79 3.81 33.44 5.48
C ASP A 79 4.33 32.29 6.39
N ASP A 80 3.62 31.16 6.43
CA ASP A 80 3.95 29.96 7.21
C ASP A 80 4.78 28.92 6.43
N VAL A 81 5.04 29.16 5.14
CA VAL A 81 5.82 28.28 4.27
C VAL A 81 7.24 28.81 4.12
N ALA A 82 8.23 28.05 4.58
CA ALA A 82 9.64 28.37 4.40
C ALA A 82 10.12 28.05 2.98
N SER A 83 9.73 26.89 2.45
CA SER A 83 10.08 26.48 1.09
C SER A 83 9.03 25.55 0.49
N ALA A 84 8.93 25.53 -0.84
CA ALA A 84 8.14 24.55 -1.57
C ALA A 84 8.90 24.16 -2.84
N THR A 85 9.10 22.86 -3.05
CA THR A 85 9.90 22.30 -4.15
C THR A 85 9.28 21.00 -4.64
N THR A 86 9.68 20.52 -5.81
CA THR A 86 9.31 19.16 -6.24
C THR A 86 10.23 18.11 -5.63
N SER A 87 9.71 16.90 -5.46
CA SER A 87 10.50 15.69 -5.24
C SER A 87 11.44 15.41 -6.42
N ILE A 88 12.38 14.49 -6.21
CA ILE A 88 13.39 14.12 -7.22
C ILE A 88 12.77 13.56 -8.51
N ASP A 89 11.61 12.92 -8.41
CA ASP A 89 10.84 12.35 -9.52
C ASP A 89 9.74 13.30 -10.01
N GLU A 90 9.68 14.52 -9.49
CA GLU A 90 8.74 15.58 -9.87
C GLU A 90 7.25 15.23 -9.65
N SER A 91 6.96 14.12 -8.97
CA SER A 91 5.60 13.61 -8.73
C SER A 91 4.94 14.21 -7.49
N THR A 92 5.71 14.79 -6.59
CA THR A 92 5.26 15.31 -5.29
C THR A 92 5.79 16.72 -5.08
N VAL A 93 4.95 17.63 -4.57
CA VAL A 93 5.42 18.91 -4.04
C VAL A 93 5.68 18.76 -2.55
N ILE A 94 6.93 18.95 -2.17
CA ILE A 94 7.40 18.96 -0.79
C ILE A 94 7.33 20.40 -0.29
N VAL A 95 6.68 20.61 0.85
CA VAL A 95 6.56 21.93 1.50
C VAL A 95 7.21 21.85 2.87
N GLU A 96 8.15 22.74 3.11
CA GLU A 96 8.80 22.94 4.41
C GLU A 96 8.16 24.16 5.06
N MET A 97 7.57 23.95 6.23
CA MET A 97 6.93 24.97 7.04
C MET A 97 7.98 25.76 7.83
N THR A 98 7.66 26.98 8.26
CA THR A 98 8.59 27.80 9.06
C THR A 98 8.94 27.21 10.42
N ASN A 99 8.11 26.30 10.94
CA ASN A 99 8.37 25.54 12.16
C ASN A 99 9.23 24.28 11.92
N GLY A 100 9.68 24.03 10.68
CA GLY A 100 10.48 22.87 10.30
C GLY A 100 9.68 21.62 9.95
N GLU A 101 8.36 21.63 10.12
CA GLU A 101 7.50 20.53 9.68
C GLU A 101 7.53 20.40 8.16
N THR A 102 7.48 19.16 7.66
CA THR A 102 7.46 18.89 6.23
C THR A 102 6.19 18.18 5.83
N ILE A 103 5.49 18.70 4.83
CA ILE A 103 4.32 18.07 4.24
C ILE A 103 4.58 17.68 2.79
N SER A 104 3.77 16.74 2.29
CA SER A 104 3.85 16.28 0.90
C SER A 104 2.51 16.45 0.22
N VAL A 105 2.49 17.07 -0.97
CA VAL A 105 1.29 17.13 -1.82
C VAL A 105 1.56 16.26 -3.04
N PHE A 106 0.88 15.13 -3.14
CA PHE A 106 1.00 14.22 -4.27
C PHE A 106 0.35 14.87 -5.50
N THR A 107 1.19 15.27 -6.44
CA THR A 107 0.82 15.98 -7.65
C THR A 107 0.81 15.09 -8.89
N ASP A 108 1.04 13.78 -8.70
CA ASP A 108 1.00 12.83 -9.81
C ASP A 108 -0.42 12.64 -10.34
N ALA A 109 -0.78 13.57 -11.23
CA ALA A 109 -1.95 13.54 -12.07
C ALA A 109 -1.67 12.89 -13.43
N LYS A 110 -0.53 12.18 -13.63
CA LYS A 110 -0.14 11.66 -14.96
C LYS A 110 -1.11 10.62 -15.52
N ASP A 111 -2.07 10.16 -14.72
CA ASP A 111 -3.12 9.21 -15.09
C ASP A 111 -4.56 9.76 -15.07
N ARG A 112 -4.77 11.09 -14.98
CA ARG A 112 -6.11 11.63 -15.29
C ARG A 112 -6.40 11.42 -16.77
N ALA A 113 -7.52 10.72 -17.05
CA ALA A 113 -7.92 10.32 -18.40
C ALA A 113 -8.05 11.49 -19.40
N GLU A 114 -8.18 12.72 -18.89
CA GLU A 114 -8.20 13.97 -19.64
C GLU A 114 -6.83 14.38 -20.20
N TRP A 115 -5.70 13.95 -19.63
CA TRP A 115 -4.34 14.41 -20.01
C TRP A 115 -3.46 13.29 -20.59
N ALA A 116 -3.77 12.03 -20.33
CA ALA A 116 -3.13 10.90 -20.98
C ALA A 116 -4.04 10.29 -22.06
N ALA A 117 -3.87 10.75 -23.31
CA ALA A 117 -4.19 9.90 -24.46
C ALA A 117 -3.12 8.80 -24.55
N ALA A 118 -3.19 7.78 -23.68
CA ALA A 118 -2.38 6.58 -23.86
C ALA A 118 -2.90 5.85 -25.11
N PRO A 119 -2.08 5.65 -26.16
CA PRO A 119 -2.50 4.90 -27.32
C PRO A 119 -2.80 3.48 -26.87
N ALA A 120 -4.00 3.00 -27.20
CA ALA A 120 -4.46 1.64 -26.99
C ALA A 120 -3.65 0.63 -27.82
N LYS A 121 -2.38 0.43 -27.47
CA LYS A 121 -1.67 -0.82 -27.74
C LYS A 121 -1.66 -1.59 -26.44
N ALA A 122 -2.52 -2.61 -26.39
CA ALA A 122 -2.49 -3.63 -25.36
C ALA A 122 -1.03 -4.06 -25.13
N LEU A 123 -0.49 -3.72 -23.95
CA LEU A 123 0.76 -4.29 -23.47
C LEU A 123 0.51 -5.79 -23.32
N ARG A 124 0.93 -6.55 -24.33
CA ARG A 124 1.11 -7.98 -24.19
C ARG A 124 2.32 -8.15 -23.28
N PHE A 125 2.07 -8.52 -22.04
CA PHE A 125 3.07 -9.22 -21.26
C PHE A 125 3.27 -10.56 -21.94
N ASP A 126 4.18 -10.62 -22.91
CA ASP A 126 4.76 -11.89 -23.27
C ASP A 126 5.35 -12.44 -21.96
N ALA A 127 4.93 -13.63 -21.54
CA ALA A 127 5.48 -14.29 -20.37
C ALA A 127 7.01 -14.17 -20.41
N PRO A 128 7.68 -13.85 -19.30
CA PRO A 128 9.11 -13.57 -19.30
C PRO A 128 9.84 -14.66 -20.08
N ARG A 129 10.43 -14.28 -21.22
CA ARG A 129 11.33 -15.18 -21.94
C ARG A 129 12.56 -15.29 -21.07
N ILE A 130 12.59 -16.34 -20.27
CA ILE A 130 13.77 -16.66 -19.48
C ILE A 130 14.87 -17.07 -20.47
N THR A 131 15.67 -16.11 -20.93
CA THR A 131 16.81 -16.36 -21.81
C THR A 131 18.03 -16.70 -20.98
N GLY A 132 18.03 -17.93 -20.51
CA GLY A 132 19.15 -18.65 -19.91
C GLY A 132 18.80 -20.14 -19.97
N PRO A 133 19.76 -21.06 -19.89
CA PRO A 133 19.46 -22.49 -19.88
C PRO A 133 18.75 -22.85 -18.57
N ILE A 134 17.43 -22.69 -18.53
CA ILE A 134 16.57 -23.33 -17.54
C ILE A 134 16.11 -24.65 -18.13
N ASN A 135 16.98 -25.65 -18.05
CA ASN A 135 16.56 -27.05 -18.08
C ASN A 135 16.14 -27.47 -16.67
N ARG A 136 15.09 -26.85 -16.13
CA ARG A 136 14.32 -27.40 -15.01
C ARG A 136 12.86 -27.01 -15.21
N ALA A 137 12.13 -27.86 -15.92
CA ALA A 137 10.67 -27.78 -15.94
C ALA A 137 10.14 -27.97 -14.51
N ALA A 138 9.02 -27.32 -14.17
CA ALA A 138 8.18 -27.76 -13.06
C ALA A 138 7.74 -29.20 -13.38
N GLY A 139 8.43 -30.19 -12.80
CA GLY A 139 8.35 -31.61 -13.19
C GLY A 139 9.71 -32.32 -13.33
N ASP A 140 10.83 -31.58 -13.41
CA ASP A 140 12.19 -32.18 -13.47
C ASP A 140 12.74 -32.62 -12.11
N ARG A 141 11.96 -32.48 -11.03
CA ARG A 141 12.23 -33.21 -9.78
C ARG A 141 11.69 -34.64 -9.88
N LYS A 142 12.28 -35.44 -10.77
CA LYS A 142 12.29 -36.89 -10.54
C LYS A 142 13.31 -37.17 -9.45
N VAL A 143 12.89 -37.02 -8.20
CA VAL A 143 13.61 -37.64 -7.09
C VAL A 143 13.19 -39.10 -7.10
N GLU A 144 13.99 -39.96 -7.73
CA GLU A 144 13.87 -41.41 -7.53
C GLU A 144 14.39 -41.70 -6.11
N VAL A 145 13.51 -41.68 -5.12
CA VAL A 145 13.85 -42.07 -3.74
C VAL A 145 13.93 -43.59 -3.70
N ARG A 146 15.14 -44.14 -3.79
CA ARG A 146 15.36 -45.54 -3.45
C ARG A 146 15.46 -45.64 -1.94
N MET A 147 14.40 -46.13 -1.29
CA MET A 147 14.31 -46.28 0.17
C MET A 147 15.37 -47.21 0.80
N ALA A 148 16.23 -47.85 0.01
CA ALA A 148 17.27 -48.75 0.53
C ALA A 148 18.49 -48.01 1.13
N ASP A 149 18.65 -46.71 0.87
CA ASP A 149 19.81 -45.91 1.30
C ASP A 149 19.42 -44.68 2.17
N VAL A 150 18.26 -44.70 2.82
CA VAL A 150 17.61 -43.51 3.41
C VAL A 150 17.75 -43.49 4.93
N ASP A 151 18.91 -43.08 5.46
CA ASP A 151 18.98 -42.31 6.72
C ASP A 151 18.67 -40.81 6.48
N ASP A 152 18.64 -40.38 5.21
CA ASP A 152 18.26 -39.04 4.80
C ASP A 152 16.79 -38.99 4.40
N PHE A 153 15.90 -38.71 5.35
CA PHE A 153 14.60 -38.14 5.03
C PHE A 153 14.78 -37.07 3.93
N ILE A 154 13.85 -36.98 2.97
CA ILE A 154 13.66 -35.69 2.29
C ILE A 154 13.17 -34.73 3.39
N ILE A 155 14.11 -34.23 4.17
CA ILE A 155 13.98 -32.95 4.80
C ILE A 155 14.01 -32.03 3.57
N CYS A 156 12.82 -31.67 3.09
CA CYS A 156 12.71 -30.32 2.56
C CYS A 156 13.15 -29.49 3.75
N ASP A 157 14.45 -29.15 3.84
CA ASP A 157 14.86 -28.11 4.77
C ASP A 157 13.90 -26.98 4.46
N GLU A 158 13.07 -26.62 5.43
CA GLU A 158 12.13 -25.52 5.36
C GLU A 158 12.94 -24.22 5.22
N THR A 159 13.58 -24.05 4.08
CA THR A 159 13.90 -22.77 3.49
C THR A 159 12.65 -22.25 2.77
N SER A 160 11.45 -22.71 3.17
CA SER A 160 10.16 -22.29 2.64
C SER A 160 9.94 -20.85 3.09
N PHE A 161 10.42 -19.94 2.27
CA PHE A 161 9.96 -18.57 2.32
C PHE A 161 8.54 -18.53 1.74
N PRO A 162 7.59 -17.88 2.43
CA PRO A 162 7.74 -17.23 3.74
C PRO A 162 7.60 -18.16 4.95
N GLN A 163 8.22 -17.80 6.08
CA GLN A 163 8.24 -18.63 7.31
C GLN A 163 6.92 -18.63 8.09
N SER A 164 5.94 -17.81 7.69
CA SER A 164 4.62 -17.75 8.30
C SER A 164 3.55 -18.10 7.28
N SER A 165 2.55 -18.87 7.69
CA SER A 165 1.37 -19.20 6.89
C SER A 165 0.33 -18.07 6.86
N LYS A 166 0.60 -16.91 7.47
CA LYS A 166 -0.33 -15.78 7.47
C LYS A 166 -0.08 -14.85 6.28
N ALA A 167 -1.13 -14.46 5.57
CA ALA A 167 -1.06 -13.42 4.55
C ALA A 167 -1.88 -12.20 4.99
N CYS A 168 -1.25 -11.04 4.98
CA CYS A 168 -1.83 -9.78 5.41
C CYS A 168 -2.09 -8.91 4.18
N ILE A 169 -3.36 -8.61 3.90
CA ILE A 169 -3.79 -7.70 2.83
C ILE A 169 -4.22 -6.40 3.49
N VAL A 170 -3.44 -5.34 3.32
CA VAL A 170 -3.72 -4.00 3.81
C VAL A 170 -4.29 -3.17 2.67
N LEU A 171 -5.46 -2.58 2.87
CA LEU A 171 -6.15 -1.80 1.87
C LEU A 171 -6.37 -0.36 2.36
N GLY A 172 -5.90 0.60 1.58
CA GLY A 172 -6.28 1.99 1.63
C GLY A 172 -6.86 2.43 0.28
N PHE A 173 -7.83 3.34 0.32
CA PHE A 173 -8.54 3.89 -0.83
C PHE A 173 -9.21 2.83 -1.71
N ARG A 174 -9.75 1.77 -1.10
CA ARG A 174 -10.30 0.62 -1.85
C ARG A 174 -11.33 1.02 -2.90
N SER A 175 -12.21 1.97 -2.56
CA SER A 175 -13.25 2.47 -3.48
C SER A 175 -12.67 3.19 -4.69
N SER A 176 -11.54 3.88 -4.52
CA SER A 176 -10.87 4.64 -5.58
C SER A 176 -10.12 3.75 -6.56
N PHE A 177 -9.52 2.65 -6.09
CA PHE A 177 -8.70 1.78 -6.95
C PHE A 177 -9.48 0.71 -7.70
N GLY A 178 -10.71 0.41 -7.25
CA GLY A 178 -11.51 -0.64 -7.86
C GLY A 178 -10.83 -2.02 -7.81
N GLN A 179 -9.87 -2.21 -6.90
CA GLN A 179 -9.17 -3.47 -6.74
C GLN A 179 -10.14 -4.54 -6.23
N ASP A 180 -10.27 -5.61 -7.01
CA ASP A 180 -11.02 -6.79 -6.58
C ASP A 180 -10.14 -7.63 -5.64
N VAL A 181 -10.36 -7.44 -4.34
CA VAL A 181 -9.62 -8.13 -3.27
C VAL A 181 -9.76 -9.66 -3.39
N SER A 182 -10.85 -10.17 -3.95
CA SER A 182 -11.04 -11.62 -4.11
C SER A 182 -9.97 -12.24 -5.01
N LYS A 183 -9.47 -11.48 -5.99
CA LYS A 183 -8.40 -11.92 -6.89
C LYS A 183 -7.03 -12.01 -6.24
N ILE A 184 -6.86 -11.42 -5.06
CA ILE A 184 -5.64 -11.54 -4.24
C ILE A 184 -5.86 -12.61 -3.17
N ARG A 185 -6.99 -12.52 -2.48
CA ARG A 185 -7.35 -13.40 -1.35
C ARG A 185 -7.50 -14.85 -1.77
N THR A 186 -8.27 -15.15 -2.82
CA THR A 186 -8.59 -16.53 -3.20
C THR A 186 -7.35 -17.34 -3.61
N PRO A 187 -6.40 -16.82 -4.40
CA PRO A 187 -5.15 -17.53 -4.64
C PRO A 187 -4.38 -17.82 -3.35
N LEU A 188 -4.23 -16.83 -2.46
CA LEU A 188 -3.49 -17.01 -1.21
C LEU A 188 -4.16 -18.05 -0.29
N GLU A 189 -5.47 -18.01 -0.11
CA GLU A 189 -6.22 -19.03 0.64
C GLU A 189 -6.05 -20.43 0.02
N ARG A 190 -6.09 -20.52 -1.32
CA ARG A 190 -5.85 -21.78 -2.06
C ARG A 190 -4.43 -22.32 -1.83
N ALA A 191 -3.43 -21.45 -1.70
CA ALA A 191 -2.06 -21.85 -1.35
C ALA A 191 -1.88 -22.20 0.14
N GLY A 192 -2.95 -22.15 0.94
CA GLY A 192 -2.93 -22.55 2.34
C GLY A 192 -2.60 -21.42 3.31
N TYR A 193 -2.58 -20.16 2.86
CA TYR A 193 -2.40 -19.03 3.77
C TYR A 193 -3.67 -18.73 4.58
N ASP A 194 -3.50 -18.39 5.85
CA ASP A 194 -4.52 -17.70 6.65
C ASP A 194 -4.54 -16.22 6.27
N VAL A 195 -5.53 -15.82 5.48
CA VAL A 195 -5.60 -14.46 4.92
C VAL A 195 -6.37 -13.52 5.84
N GLN A 196 -5.65 -12.54 6.40
CA GLN A 196 -6.22 -11.42 7.13
C GLN A 196 -6.29 -10.18 6.23
N THR A 197 -7.45 -9.53 6.17
CA THR A 197 -7.60 -8.22 5.54
C THR A 197 -7.66 -7.14 6.62
N LEU A 198 -6.87 -6.09 6.43
CA LEU A 198 -6.73 -4.94 7.32
C LEU A 198 -7.08 -3.67 6.52
N ASN A 199 -7.72 -2.71 7.18
CA ASN A 199 -7.97 -1.38 6.61
C ASN A 199 -6.99 -0.37 7.23
N LEU A 200 -7.00 0.87 6.74
CA LEU A 200 -6.22 1.98 7.27
C LEU A 200 -7.11 3.20 7.55
N ALA A 201 -8.31 2.99 8.11
CA ALA A 201 -9.33 4.03 8.29
C ALA A 201 -9.25 4.78 9.62
N GLY A 202 -8.44 4.30 10.57
CA GLY A 202 -8.22 4.97 11.85
C GLY A 202 -6.91 4.55 12.53
N PHE A 203 -6.50 5.29 13.56
CA PHE A 203 -5.27 5.00 14.30
C PHE A 203 -5.28 3.62 14.97
N SER A 204 -6.44 3.12 15.41
CA SER A 204 -6.58 1.76 15.92
C SER A 204 -6.27 0.69 14.87
N ASP A 205 -6.61 0.95 13.60
CA ASP A 205 -6.32 0.04 12.49
C ASP A 205 -4.82 0.06 12.18
N ALA A 206 -4.19 1.25 12.17
CA ALA A 206 -2.74 1.40 12.03
C ALA A 206 -1.98 0.75 13.20
N GLN A 207 -2.52 0.75 14.42
CA GLN A 207 -1.92 0.04 15.55
C GLN A 207 -2.06 -1.49 15.39
N THR A 208 -3.20 -1.96 14.86
CA THR A 208 -3.46 -3.37 14.59
C THR A 208 -2.55 -3.90 13.49
N LEU A 209 -2.54 -3.20 12.34
CA LEU A 209 -1.36 -2.77 11.62
C LEU A 209 -0.01 -3.32 12.12
N LEU A 210 0.62 -2.42 12.85
CA LEU A 210 1.94 -2.53 13.44
C LEU A 210 2.15 -3.84 14.22
N ARG A 211 1.17 -4.22 15.05
CA ARG A 211 1.22 -5.44 15.86
C ARG A 211 1.19 -6.71 15.02
N THR A 212 0.60 -6.67 13.83
CA THR A 212 0.41 -7.83 12.97
C THR A 212 1.59 -8.06 12.01
N LEU A 213 2.35 -7.00 11.69
CA LEU A 213 3.42 -7.05 10.68
C LEU A 213 4.41 -8.21 10.87
N SER A 214 4.82 -8.47 12.11
CA SER A 214 5.83 -9.52 12.40
C SER A 214 5.32 -10.95 12.22
N ASP A 215 4.00 -11.11 12.13
CA ASP A 215 3.35 -12.41 11.94
C ASP A 215 3.07 -12.68 10.45
N CYS A 216 3.21 -11.70 9.56
CA CYS A 216 2.87 -11.85 8.14
C CYS A 216 3.98 -12.59 7.39
N GLY A 217 3.63 -13.69 6.71
CA GLY A 217 4.48 -14.34 5.72
C GLY A 217 4.39 -13.68 4.34
N VAL A 218 3.19 -13.27 3.96
CA VAL A 218 2.96 -12.41 2.79
C VAL A 218 2.34 -11.10 3.28
N LEU A 219 2.90 -9.97 2.89
CA LEU A 219 2.36 -8.64 3.17
C LEU A 219 2.07 -7.95 1.83
N TYR A 220 0.79 -7.73 1.55
CA TYR A 220 0.34 -6.94 0.43
C TYR A 220 -0.26 -5.63 0.94
N ILE A 221 0.20 -4.49 0.43
CA ILE A 221 -0.34 -3.16 0.77
C ILE A 221 -0.78 -2.49 -0.53
N SER A 222 -2.04 -2.04 -0.60
CA SER A 222 -2.56 -1.25 -1.72
C SER A 222 -3.05 0.08 -1.22
N THR A 223 -2.39 1.18 -1.61
CA THR A 223 -2.74 2.55 -1.20
C THR A 223 -2.08 3.58 -2.14
N HIS A 224 -2.28 4.88 -1.91
CA HIS A 224 -1.48 5.92 -2.56
C HIS A 224 -0.09 6.00 -1.95
N GLY A 225 0.92 6.26 -2.76
CA GLY A 225 2.29 6.48 -2.31
C GLY A 225 2.93 7.65 -3.05
N GLY A 226 4.09 8.08 -2.56
CA GLY A 226 4.88 9.15 -3.16
C GLY A 226 6.23 9.32 -2.47
N VAL A 227 7.14 10.07 -3.09
CA VAL A 227 8.37 10.54 -2.44
C VAL A 227 8.09 11.86 -1.76
N GLY A 228 7.95 11.83 -0.45
CA GLY A 228 7.75 13.01 0.40
C GLY A 228 9.02 13.45 1.12
N ALA A 229 8.84 14.35 2.08
CA ALA A 229 9.83 14.62 3.12
C ALA A 229 9.28 14.23 4.49
N HIS A 230 10.18 13.73 5.33
CA HIS A 230 9.91 13.34 6.70
C HIS A 230 11.16 13.60 7.55
N ASN A 231 11.02 14.31 8.67
CA ASN A 231 12.13 14.68 9.55
C ASN A 231 13.32 15.31 8.79
N GLY A 232 13.02 16.19 7.83
CA GLY A 232 14.02 16.92 7.04
C GLY A 232 14.74 16.09 5.96
N SER A 233 14.31 14.85 5.71
CA SER A 233 14.90 13.96 4.69
C SER A 233 13.84 13.43 3.73
N SER A 234 14.21 13.09 2.50
CA SER A 234 13.27 12.46 1.56
C SER A 234 12.86 11.06 2.04
N ALA A 235 11.59 10.69 1.88
CA ALA A 235 11.09 9.38 2.30
C ALA A 235 10.01 8.84 1.35
N ASN A 236 9.94 7.51 1.17
CA ASN A 236 8.77 6.89 0.54
C ASN A 236 7.62 6.82 1.57
N LEU A 237 6.52 7.50 1.29
CA LEU A 237 5.36 7.60 2.18
C LEU A 237 4.17 6.83 1.62
N LEU A 238 3.39 6.19 2.49
CA LEU A 238 2.15 5.49 2.12
C LEU A 238 0.94 6.16 2.77
N ALA A 239 0.05 6.74 1.99
CA ALA A 239 -1.15 7.38 2.52
C ALA A 239 -2.06 6.36 3.24
N THR A 240 -2.75 6.80 4.28
CA THR A 240 -3.82 6.06 4.95
C THR A 240 -5.18 6.62 4.54
N GLU A 241 -6.28 5.96 4.93
CA GLU A 241 -7.63 6.53 4.80
C GLU A 241 -7.99 7.44 6.00
N ILE A 242 -7.04 7.71 6.90
CA ILE A 242 -7.24 8.63 8.03
C ILE A 242 -7.16 10.06 7.47
N GLU A 243 -8.31 10.57 7.03
CA GLU A 243 -8.47 11.91 6.47
C GLU A 243 -8.31 12.97 7.55
N ILE A 244 -7.45 13.96 7.32
CA ILE A 244 -7.26 15.12 8.18
C ILE A 244 -8.39 16.13 7.89
N PRO A 245 -9.18 16.54 8.88
CA PRO A 245 -10.32 17.41 8.68
C PRO A 245 -9.86 18.82 8.31
N SER A 246 -10.07 19.21 7.06
CA SER A 246 -9.68 20.52 6.55
C SER A 246 -10.57 21.63 7.12
N GLY A 247 -9.95 22.65 7.73
CA GLY A 247 -10.64 23.86 8.20
C GLY A 247 -11.49 23.69 9.46
N ASP A 248 -11.32 22.58 10.19
CA ASP A 248 -11.95 22.34 11.49
C ASP A 248 -10.89 21.98 12.55
N PRO A 249 -10.34 23.00 13.24
CA PRO A 249 -9.33 22.80 14.29
C PRO A 249 -9.79 21.88 15.42
N ALA A 250 -11.07 21.88 15.77
CA ALA A 250 -11.59 21.02 16.85
C ALA A 250 -11.63 19.55 16.42
N ALA A 251 -12.00 19.28 15.17
CA ALA A 251 -11.93 17.93 14.61
C ALA A 251 -10.46 17.47 14.47
N PHE A 252 -9.55 18.36 14.07
CA PHE A 252 -8.12 18.03 13.99
C PHE A 252 -7.51 17.75 15.36
N ALA A 253 -7.81 18.57 16.37
CA ALA A 253 -7.42 18.35 17.76
C ALA A 253 -7.89 16.98 18.28
N THR A 254 -9.12 16.58 17.95
CA THR A 254 -9.65 15.25 18.28
C THR A 254 -8.80 14.14 17.65
N GLN A 255 -8.37 14.28 16.39
CA GLN A 255 -7.51 13.30 15.74
C GLN A 255 -6.10 13.25 16.34
N VAL A 256 -5.51 14.41 16.64
CA VAL A 256 -4.19 14.49 17.30
C VAL A 256 -4.24 13.77 18.65
N GLN A 257 -5.27 14.02 19.46
CA GLN A 257 -5.51 13.31 20.71
C GLN A 257 -5.62 11.79 20.50
N GLN A 258 -6.39 11.34 19.50
CA GLN A 258 -6.50 9.90 19.19
C GLN A 258 -5.16 9.28 18.76
N ALA A 259 -4.38 9.99 17.96
CA ALA A 259 -3.05 9.56 17.52
C ALA A 259 -2.11 9.43 18.73
N ALA A 260 -2.04 10.47 19.57
CA ALA A 260 -1.21 10.51 20.77
C ALA A 260 -1.60 9.44 21.78
N GLN A 261 -2.90 9.20 22.01
CA GLN A 261 -3.36 8.11 22.88
C GLN A 261 -3.02 6.72 22.33
N THR A 262 -2.92 6.57 21.01
CA THR A 262 -2.65 5.28 20.37
C THR A 262 -1.15 4.96 20.30
N PHE A 263 -0.31 5.96 20.02
CA PHE A 263 1.12 5.77 19.75
C PHE A 263 2.05 6.49 20.74
N GLY A 264 1.55 7.47 21.49
CA GLY A 264 2.35 8.45 22.22
C GLY A 264 2.65 9.68 21.37
N ALA A 265 2.55 10.89 21.92
CA ALA A 265 2.69 12.13 21.17
C ALA A 265 4.04 12.23 20.42
N ASP A 266 5.13 11.88 21.10
CA ASP A 266 6.49 11.88 20.52
C ASP A 266 6.65 10.89 19.35
N GLU A 267 5.95 9.76 19.39
CA GLU A 267 6.04 8.73 18.36
C GLU A 267 5.20 9.04 17.13
N VAL A 268 4.12 9.82 17.26
CA VAL A 268 3.26 10.18 16.12
C VAL A 268 4.10 10.81 14.99
N LYS A 269 5.02 11.71 15.33
CA LYS A 269 5.89 12.40 14.36
C LYS A 269 6.97 11.52 13.73
N ASN A 270 7.24 10.34 14.29
CA ASN A 270 8.18 9.38 13.71
C ASN A 270 7.45 8.40 12.80
N LEU A 271 6.27 7.98 13.22
CA LEU A 271 5.49 6.93 12.55
C LEU A 271 4.61 7.47 11.43
N PHE A 272 4.26 8.75 11.49
CA PHE A 272 3.35 9.38 10.55
C PHE A 272 3.92 10.67 9.96
N SER A 273 3.42 10.99 8.77
CA SER A 273 3.62 12.26 8.08
C SER A 273 2.29 12.78 7.57
N ILE A 274 2.17 14.10 7.33
CA ILE A 274 1.01 14.67 6.63
C ILE A 274 1.26 14.59 5.13
N THR A 275 0.30 14.03 4.39
CA THR A 275 0.29 14.05 2.93
C THR A 275 -1.04 14.56 2.40
N ALA A 276 -1.07 15.00 1.15
CA ALA A 276 -2.27 15.41 0.44
C ALA A 276 -2.39 14.68 -0.89
N ALA A 277 -3.60 14.21 -1.20
CA ALA A 277 -3.93 13.57 -2.47
C ALA A 277 -5.40 13.83 -2.82
N ASN A 278 -5.71 13.99 -4.11
CA ASN A 278 -7.10 14.13 -4.62
C ASN A 278 -7.92 15.22 -3.88
N GLY A 279 -7.31 16.39 -3.63
CA GLY A 279 -7.97 17.52 -2.96
C GLY A 279 -8.21 17.33 -1.46
N ARG A 280 -7.64 16.30 -0.83
CA ARG A 280 -7.78 16.00 0.61
C ARG A 280 -6.43 15.75 1.26
N SER A 281 -6.38 15.89 2.58
CA SER A 281 -5.21 15.63 3.40
C SER A 281 -5.38 14.35 4.20
N TYR A 282 -4.31 13.61 4.40
CA TYR A 282 -4.28 12.30 5.05
C TYR A 282 -3.03 12.16 5.91
N TRP A 283 -3.12 11.30 6.91
CA TRP A 283 -1.93 10.75 7.53
C TRP A 283 -1.29 9.72 6.60
N ALA A 284 0.04 9.71 6.54
CA ALA A 284 0.82 8.73 5.80
C ALA A 284 1.74 7.96 6.73
N LEU A 285 1.91 6.66 6.47
CA LEU A 285 2.87 5.80 7.16
C LEU A 285 4.27 6.04 6.58
N THR A 286 5.24 6.15 7.48
CA THR A 286 6.65 6.39 7.16
C THR A 286 7.43 5.08 7.09
N PRO A 287 8.65 5.06 6.55
CA PRO A 287 9.53 3.88 6.66
C PRO A 287 9.84 3.48 8.11
N GLU A 288 9.87 4.45 9.03
CA GLU A 288 10.06 4.20 10.46
C GLU A 288 8.91 3.37 11.05
N PHE A 289 7.66 3.60 10.61
CA PHE A 289 6.52 2.76 11.02
C PHE A 289 6.76 1.28 10.74
N PHE A 290 7.27 0.94 9.55
CA PHE A 290 7.54 -0.43 9.16
C PHE A 290 8.81 -1.00 9.81
N SER A 291 9.78 -0.14 10.12
CA SER A 291 11.02 -0.54 10.80
C SER A 291 10.83 -1.03 12.25
N ARG A 292 9.64 -0.84 12.83
CA ARG A 292 9.29 -1.32 14.18
C ARG A 292 8.90 -2.81 14.23
N ALA A 293 8.80 -3.48 13.09
CA ALA A 293 8.47 -4.89 13.01
C ALA A 293 9.66 -5.73 12.55
N ALA A 294 9.70 -6.99 12.96
CA ALA A 294 10.67 -7.96 12.46
C ALA A 294 10.00 -8.84 11.40
N TYR A 295 10.58 -8.89 10.21
CA TYR A 295 10.08 -9.68 9.10
C TYR A 295 10.88 -10.98 9.03
N LYS A 296 10.20 -12.12 9.08
CA LYS A 296 10.86 -13.44 9.10
C LYS A 296 10.82 -14.07 7.72
N GLY A 297 11.59 -13.49 6.79
CA GLY A 297 11.53 -13.91 5.40
C GLY A 297 10.20 -13.57 4.73
N THR A 298 9.52 -12.52 5.21
CA THR A 298 8.24 -12.06 4.65
C THR A 298 8.46 -11.64 3.20
N MET A 299 7.51 -12.01 2.33
CA MET A 299 7.41 -11.40 1.00
C MET A 299 6.54 -10.15 1.10
N VAL A 300 7.10 -9.00 0.78
CA VAL A 300 6.42 -7.70 0.85
C VAL A 300 6.13 -7.24 -0.57
N TYR A 301 4.87 -6.88 -0.85
CA TYR A 301 4.46 -6.24 -2.09
C TYR A 301 3.61 -5.00 -1.79
N ILE A 302 4.12 -3.83 -2.17
CA ILE A 302 3.47 -2.55 -1.96
C ILE A 302 3.02 -1.99 -3.31
N ASP A 303 1.73 -2.16 -3.57
CA ASP A 303 1.04 -1.60 -4.72
C ASP A 303 0.63 -0.14 -4.44
N ALA A 304 1.64 0.73 -4.46
CA ALA A 304 1.51 2.17 -4.30
C ALA A 304 2.57 2.89 -5.14
N CYS A 305 2.25 4.07 -5.69
CA CYS A 305 3.19 4.85 -6.47
C CYS A 305 4.45 5.16 -5.65
N GLN A 306 5.61 5.13 -6.32
CA GLN A 306 6.92 5.37 -5.72
C GLN A 306 7.30 4.52 -4.50
N SER A 307 6.62 3.40 -4.21
CA SER A 307 6.93 2.55 -3.05
C SER A 307 8.35 1.95 -3.09
N ASP A 308 9.02 1.94 -4.24
CA ASP A 308 10.41 1.49 -4.44
C ASP A 308 11.30 2.55 -5.12
N THR A 309 10.91 3.83 -5.07
CA THR A 309 11.72 4.91 -5.69
C THR A 309 12.93 5.23 -4.85
N ALA A 310 14.10 5.28 -5.49
CA ALA A 310 15.33 5.73 -4.83
C ALA A 310 15.19 7.19 -4.36
N VAL A 311 15.40 7.40 -3.07
CA VAL A 311 15.40 8.74 -2.47
C VAL A 311 16.83 9.32 -2.43
N ALA A 312 16.95 10.62 -2.16
CA ALA A 312 18.24 11.29 -2.02
C ALA A 312 19.10 10.64 -0.91
N SER A 313 20.43 10.85 -0.96
CA SER A 313 21.35 10.32 0.04
C SER A 313 20.96 10.79 1.46
N GLY A 314 20.82 9.84 2.39
CA GLY A 314 20.33 10.11 3.75
C GLY A 314 18.81 10.03 3.91
N GLY A 315 18.07 9.86 2.81
CA GLY A 315 16.63 9.61 2.83
C GLY A 315 16.27 8.20 3.29
N GLN A 316 14.98 8.00 3.57
CA GLN A 316 14.42 6.77 4.12
C GLN A 316 13.63 6.01 3.04
N GLN A 317 14.04 4.77 2.74
CA GLN A 317 13.36 3.94 1.76
C GLN A 317 12.47 2.91 2.44
N LEU A 318 11.26 2.69 1.90
CA LEU A 318 10.41 1.59 2.37
C LEU A 318 11.10 0.26 2.18
N ARG A 319 11.70 0.01 1.00
CA ARG A 319 12.45 -1.23 0.73
C ARG A 319 13.45 -1.55 1.83
N ASP A 320 14.23 -0.57 2.25
CA ASP A 320 15.28 -0.74 3.25
C ASP A 320 14.65 -1.03 4.63
N ALA A 321 13.56 -0.34 5.00
CA ALA A 321 12.81 -0.61 6.23
C ALA A 321 12.31 -2.05 6.35
N PHE A 322 11.96 -2.71 5.23
CA PHE A 322 11.56 -4.12 5.23
C PHE A 322 12.76 -5.07 5.15
N LEU A 323 13.70 -4.84 4.23
CA LEU A 323 14.82 -5.75 3.98
C LEU A 323 15.81 -5.78 5.15
N ASP A 324 16.13 -4.62 5.74
CA ASP A 324 17.05 -4.54 6.88
C ASP A 324 16.44 -5.19 8.14
N ASN A 325 15.11 -5.29 8.20
CA ASN A 325 14.36 -5.96 9.26
C ASN A 325 13.98 -7.42 8.92
N GLY A 326 14.59 -8.02 7.89
CA GLY A 326 14.55 -9.46 7.63
C GLY A 326 13.53 -9.93 6.58
N ALA A 327 12.91 -9.03 5.83
CA ALA A 327 12.05 -9.43 4.71
C ALA A 327 12.87 -10.21 3.68
N GLY A 328 12.28 -11.27 3.12
CA GLY A 328 12.94 -12.13 2.13
C GLY A 328 12.89 -11.54 0.73
N ALA A 329 11.87 -10.71 0.46
CA ALA A 329 11.69 -10.02 -0.80
C ALA A 329 10.86 -8.75 -0.61
N PHE A 330 11.12 -7.76 -1.46
CA PHE A 330 10.35 -6.54 -1.57
C PHE A 330 9.99 -6.28 -3.04
N ILE A 331 8.73 -5.95 -3.29
CA ILE A 331 8.22 -5.54 -4.60
C ILE A 331 7.50 -4.21 -4.40
N GLY A 332 7.79 -3.24 -5.26
CA GLY A 332 7.13 -1.95 -5.27
C GLY A 332 7.28 -1.26 -6.63
N TRP A 333 6.79 -0.04 -6.73
CA TRP A 333 6.85 0.76 -7.95
C TRP A 333 7.88 1.87 -7.80
N SER A 334 8.77 2.02 -8.79
CA SER A 334 9.75 3.10 -8.83
C SER A 334 9.20 4.41 -9.44
N ASP A 335 7.91 4.46 -9.79
CA ASP A 335 7.25 5.57 -10.47
C ASP A 335 5.71 5.48 -10.29
N SER A 336 5.02 6.54 -10.69
CA SER A 336 3.68 6.63 -11.28
C SER A 336 3.13 5.35 -11.90
N ILE A 337 2.13 4.71 -11.28
CA ILE A 337 1.42 3.60 -11.90
C ILE A 337 -0.10 3.76 -11.93
N SER A 338 -0.68 3.49 -13.09
CA SER A 338 -2.13 3.45 -13.29
C SER A 338 -2.71 2.15 -12.74
N THR A 339 -3.89 2.22 -12.13
CA THR A 339 -4.66 1.04 -11.71
C THR A 339 -5.01 0.09 -12.86
N LYS A 340 -5.03 0.58 -14.10
CA LYS A 340 -5.18 -0.26 -15.31
C LYS A 340 -4.01 -1.22 -15.52
N PHE A 341 -2.86 -0.90 -14.96
CA PHE A 341 -1.65 -1.71 -15.03
C PHE A 341 -1.35 -2.42 -13.71
N SER A 342 -1.48 -1.71 -12.59
CA SER A 342 -1.16 -2.29 -11.28
C SER A 342 -2.09 -3.44 -10.91
N ASN A 343 -3.41 -3.31 -11.13
CA ASN A 343 -4.35 -4.38 -10.76
C ASN A 343 -4.04 -5.70 -11.50
N PRO A 344 -3.87 -5.73 -12.85
CA PRO A 344 -3.44 -6.96 -13.54
C PRO A 344 -2.04 -7.47 -13.14
N ALA A 345 -1.10 -6.57 -12.84
CA ALA A 345 0.24 -6.98 -12.38
C ALA A 345 0.15 -7.66 -11.02
N THR A 346 -0.63 -7.10 -10.09
CA THR A 346 -0.93 -7.67 -8.78
C THR A 346 -1.53 -9.05 -8.90
N GLU A 347 -2.55 -9.23 -9.75
CA GLU A 347 -3.16 -10.54 -10.03
C GLU A 347 -2.10 -11.56 -10.48
N LYS A 348 -1.21 -11.17 -11.40
CA LYS A 348 -0.16 -12.06 -11.92
C LYS A 348 0.92 -12.42 -10.90
N ILE A 349 1.32 -11.47 -10.06
CA ILE A 349 2.27 -11.71 -8.98
C ILE A 349 1.67 -12.71 -7.99
N VAL A 350 0.43 -12.47 -7.56
CA VAL A 350 -0.25 -13.32 -6.57
C VAL A 350 -0.56 -14.72 -7.13
N ASP A 351 -1.00 -14.82 -8.39
CA ASP A 351 -1.17 -16.11 -9.07
C ASP A 351 0.16 -16.88 -9.17
N GLY A 352 1.29 -16.19 -9.37
CA GLY A 352 2.62 -16.80 -9.41
C GLY A 352 3.09 -17.34 -8.06
N LEU A 353 2.73 -16.67 -6.96
CA LEU A 353 3.01 -17.13 -5.59
C LEU A 353 2.13 -18.31 -5.19
N ALA A 354 0.90 -18.34 -5.70
CA ALA A 354 -0.13 -19.27 -5.31
C ALA A 354 -0.82 -19.88 -6.54
N PRO A 355 -0.10 -20.65 -7.38
CA PRO A 355 -0.65 -21.21 -8.61
C PRO A 355 -1.91 -22.05 -8.37
N ALA A 356 -2.84 -22.01 -9.33
CA ALA A 356 -4.10 -22.76 -9.27
C ALA A 356 -3.87 -24.28 -9.18
N ASP A 357 -2.81 -24.75 -9.83
CA ASP A 357 -2.44 -26.15 -9.89
C ASP A 357 -1.01 -26.32 -9.36
N PHE A 358 -0.86 -26.65 -8.07
CA PHE A 358 0.42 -27.13 -7.55
C PHE A 358 0.80 -28.51 -8.09
N GLY A 359 -0.07 -29.05 -8.93
CA GLY A 359 0.19 -30.26 -9.63
C GLY A 359 0.43 -31.44 -8.69
N VAL A 360 -0.44 -31.64 -7.71
CA VAL A 360 -0.51 -32.87 -6.92
C VAL A 360 -1.96 -33.31 -6.89
N GLU A 361 -2.32 -34.25 -7.75
CA GLU A 361 -3.69 -34.79 -7.82
C GLU A 361 -3.93 -35.86 -6.76
N ASN A 362 -2.88 -36.61 -6.42
CA ASN A 362 -2.94 -37.67 -5.41
C ASN A 362 -1.62 -37.81 -4.66
N ILE A 363 -1.74 -38.02 -3.35
CA ILE A 363 -0.69 -38.56 -2.50
C ILE A 363 -1.11 -40.00 -2.18
N VAL A 364 -0.46 -40.97 -2.81
CA VAL A 364 -0.71 -42.39 -2.53
C VAL A 364 0.31 -42.85 -1.51
N ILE A 365 -0.15 -43.23 -0.33
CA ILE A 365 0.66 -43.90 0.69
C ILE A 365 0.45 -45.40 0.51
N THR A 366 1.46 -46.10 0.01
CA THR A 366 1.45 -47.56 -0.08
C THR A 366 2.35 -48.14 0.99
N THR A 367 1.84 -49.07 1.79
CA THR A 367 2.66 -49.84 2.72
C THR A 367 2.99 -51.20 2.09
N THR A 368 4.22 -51.68 2.31
CA THR A 368 4.58 -53.07 1.98
C THR A 368 4.97 -53.80 3.27
N PRO A 369 4.25 -54.86 3.67
CA PRO A 369 3.05 -55.41 3.03
C PRO A 369 1.84 -54.48 3.16
N SER A 370 0.88 -54.56 2.22
CA SER A 370 -0.32 -53.71 2.15
C SER A 370 -1.33 -53.95 3.28
N ASN A 371 -1.03 -54.89 4.17
CA ASN A 371 -1.87 -55.26 5.31
C ASN A 371 -0.97 -55.86 6.42
N PRO A 372 -0.11 -55.04 7.05
CA PRO A 372 0.86 -55.54 8.02
C PRO A 372 0.12 -56.15 9.21
N SER A 373 0.52 -57.34 9.62
CA SER A 373 -0.01 -57.95 10.84
C SER A 373 0.44 -57.15 12.07
N ALA A 374 -0.25 -57.31 13.19
CA ALA A 374 0.13 -56.63 14.43
C ALA A 374 1.59 -56.97 14.77
N ARG A 375 2.45 -55.94 14.87
CA ARG A 375 3.92 -55.99 15.12
C ARG A 375 4.80 -56.27 13.90
N GLU A 376 4.26 -56.27 12.69
CA GLU A 376 5.06 -56.37 11.46
C GLU A 376 5.60 -54.98 11.09
N SER A 377 6.91 -54.90 10.86
CA SER A 377 7.54 -53.67 10.37
C SER A 377 7.17 -53.48 8.89
N TYR A 378 6.75 -52.28 8.52
CA TYR A 378 6.50 -51.92 7.13
C TYR A 378 7.19 -50.60 6.80
N LEU A 379 7.56 -50.45 5.54
CA LEU A 379 8.07 -49.19 4.98
C LEU A 379 6.94 -48.54 4.19
N PRO A 380 6.40 -47.39 4.64
CA PRO A 380 5.49 -46.62 3.81
C PRO A 380 6.28 -46.00 2.65
N THR A 381 5.76 -46.15 1.44
CA THR A 381 6.22 -45.42 0.26
C THR A 381 5.19 -44.35 -0.05
N VAL A 382 5.66 -43.12 -0.26
CA VAL A 382 4.82 -42.00 -0.69
C VAL A 382 5.06 -41.76 -2.18
N GLN A 383 4.01 -41.83 -2.99
CA GLN A 383 4.04 -41.39 -4.38
C GLN A 383 3.21 -40.12 -4.52
N VAL A 384 3.85 -39.08 -5.04
CA VAL A 384 3.22 -37.80 -5.39
C VAL A 384 2.99 -37.82 -6.90
N GLN A 385 1.73 -37.79 -7.33
CA GLN A 385 1.40 -37.83 -8.75
C GLN A 385 1.03 -36.42 -9.26
N PRO A 386 1.82 -35.84 -10.18
CA PRO A 386 1.44 -34.60 -10.81
C PRO A 386 0.29 -34.78 -11.79
N PRO A 387 -0.45 -33.70 -12.10
CA PRO A 387 -1.58 -33.71 -13.00
C PRO A 387 -1.11 -34.14 -14.39
N ALA A 388 -2.02 -34.81 -15.08
CA ALA A 388 -1.80 -35.16 -16.47
C ALA A 388 -1.58 -33.88 -17.30
N ALA A 389 -0.47 -33.83 -18.03
CA ALA A 389 -0.09 -32.72 -18.89
C ALA A 389 -1.04 -32.49 -20.08
#